data_AF-A0A3D2RPR2-F1
#
_entry.id   AF-A0A3D2RPR2-F1
#
_cell.length_a   1.000
_cell.length_b   1.000
_cell.length_c   1.000
_cell.angle_alpha   90.00
_cell.angle_beta   90.00
_cell.angle_gamma   90.00
#
_symmetry.space_group_name_H-M   'P 1'
#
loop_
_entity.id
_entity.type
_entity.pdbx_description
1 polymer ?
#
loop_
_entity_poly.entity_id
_entity_poly.type
_entity_poly.pdbx_seq_one_letter_code
_entity_poly.pdbx_strand_id
1 'polypeptide(L)'
;MIPLVSSLSYGPLEVVQLPRTWWKVLLRKQGLLDEEYPDCSQGLDSKVIEALDLDKEAVLTYLRDNMPDYLTFEGWVIEQSGGAIDREAVDAWNASVLNRQHAPHKIEETYKDIGWDPTDVDVTSALVLNATQDWQLFHQTDLSADYSRLGNQVVPLISNLDYGRLGVSQIPRTWYKILMRSKNLLHPDYPDMTKSGLDPRALDVVGVKPDAAVAYIRSEQPDYVTFEAWILEQNGGDLDQGEISKWNDFLKTRIHNDDKQTEIRSALGRESDTDMTSAAILNMTEDFHYAYRQLMDNA
;
A
#
# COMPACT_ATOMS: atom_id res chain seq x y z
N MET A 1 -7.67 12.31 -5.35
CA MET A 1 -6.55 11.36 -5.21
C MET A 1 -7.07 10.00 -4.83
N ILE A 2 -6.58 8.98 -5.52
CA ILE A 2 -6.80 7.57 -5.25
C ILE A 2 -5.92 7.15 -4.05
N PRO A 3 -6.48 6.55 -2.99
CA PRO A 3 -5.70 6.09 -1.85
C PRO A 3 -4.87 4.85 -2.24
N LEU A 4 -3.53 4.98 -2.24
CA LEU A 4 -2.64 3.89 -2.61
C LEU A 4 -2.21 2.97 -1.45
N VAL A 5 -2.61 3.30 -0.22
CA VAL A 5 -2.48 2.41 0.95
C VAL A 5 -3.43 1.24 0.77
N SER A 6 -2.92 0.05 0.43
CA SER A 6 -3.78 -1.09 0.09
C SER A 6 -4.53 -1.69 1.28
N SER A 7 -5.52 -2.55 1.00
CA SER A 7 -6.21 -3.35 2.02
C SER A 7 -5.29 -4.35 2.73
N LEU A 8 -4.08 -4.64 2.21
CA LEU A 8 -3.08 -5.48 2.86
C LEU A 8 -2.24 -4.69 3.88
N SER A 9 -2.30 -3.37 3.87
CA SER A 9 -1.47 -2.53 4.74
C SER A 9 -1.92 -2.62 6.20
N TYR A 10 -0.95 -2.68 7.11
CA TYR A 10 -1.14 -2.72 8.56
C TYR A 10 -0.01 -1.94 9.26
N GLY A 11 -0.26 -1.50 10.49
CA GLY A 11 0.79 -0.96 11.36
C GLY A 11 1.04 -1.84 12.58
N PRO A 12 1.53 -1.28 13.69
CA PRO A 12 1.88 -2.04 14.91
C PRO A 12 0.75 -2.87 15.52
N LEU A 13 -0.52 -2.48 15.35
CA LEU A 13 -1.64 -3.32 15.78
C LEU A 13 -1.86 -4.56 14.89
N GLU A 14 -1.20 -4.63 13.74
CA GLU A 14 -1.32 -5.72 12.76
C GLU A 14 -2.74 -5.90 12.20
N VAL A 15 -3.55 -4.83 12.21
CA VAL A 15 -4.92 -4.85 11.68
C VAL A 15 -4.88 -4.39 10.22
N VAL A 16 -5.10 -5.32 9.28
CA VAL A 16 -5.14 -4.95 7.86
C VAL A 16 -6.35 -4.05 7.57
N GLN A 17 -6.29 -3.25 6.50
CA GLN A 17 -7.30 -2.23 6.13
C GLN A 17 -7.37 -1.00 7.05
N LEU A 18 -6.94 -1.09 8.31
CA LEU A 18 -7.02 0.03 9.26
C LEU A 18 -6.23 1.28 8.78
N PRO A 19 -4.97 1.16 8.29
CA PRO A 19 -4.26 2.31 7.71
C PRO A 19 -4.98 2.93 6.52
N ARG A 20 -5.56 2.10 5.64
CA ARG A 20 -6.31 2.58 4.48
C ARG A 20 -7.54 3.38 4.91
N THR A 21 -8.26 2.92 5.93
CA THR A 21 -9.43 3.59 6.49
C THR A 21 -9.04 4.96 7.08
N TRP A 22 -7.99 5.00 7.90
CA TRP A 22 -7.42 6.24 8.44
C TRP A 22 -7.07 7.24 7.32
N TRP A 23 -6.28 6.79 6.34
CA TRP A 23 -5.78 7.65 5.28
C TRP A 23 -6.91 8.26 4.43
N LYS A 24 -7.93 7.46 4.10
CA LYS A 24 -9.08 7.92 3.33
C LYS A 24 -9.87 9.02 4.05
N VAL A 25 -10.10 8.87 5.35
CA VAL A 25 -10.84 9.88 6.13
C VAL A 25 -10.05 11.20 6.21
N LEU A 26 -8.74 11.13 6.42
CA LEU A 26 -7.86 12.30 6.42
C LEU A 26 -7.86 13.01 5.05
N LEU A 27 -7.67 12.26 3.96
CA LEU A 27 -7.72 12.83 2.61
C LEU A 27 -9.06 13.48 2.30
N ARG A 28 -10.19 12.86 2.70
CA ARG A 28 -11.53 13.44 2.51
C ARG A 28 -11.69 14.73 3.29
N LYS A 29 -11.24 14.77 4.55
CA LYS A 29 -11.30 15.98 5.38
C LYS A 29 -10.49 17.12 4.77
N GLN A 30 -9.39 16.82 4.09
CA GLN A 30 -8.55 17.79 3.39
C GLN A 30 -9.02 18.13 1.97
N GLY A 31 -10.13 17.54 1.51
CA GLY A 31 -10.64 17.74 0.15
C GLY A 31 -9.75 17.16 -0.95
N LEU A 32 -8.89 16.19 -0.63
CA LEU A 32 -7.95 15.57 -1.56
C LEU A 32 -8.37 14.16 -1.99
N LEU A 33 -9.23 13.48 -1.23
CA LEU A 33 -9.77 12.19 -1.66
C LEU A 33 -10.61 12.40 -2.92
N ASP A 34 -10.44 11.51 -3.90
CA ASP A 34 -11.28 11.52 -5.08
C ASP A 34 -12.79 11.51 -4.71
N GLU A 35 -13.60 12.30 -5.41
CA GLU A 35 -15.00 12.55 -5.05
C GLU A 35 -15.84 11.26 -5.09
N GLU A 36 -15.54 10.38 -6.05
CA GLU A 36 -16.23 9.10 -6.24
C GLU A 36 -15.75 8.04 -5.25
N TYR A 37 -14.63 8.28 -4.56
CA TYR A 37 -14.06 7.35 -3.60
C TYR A 37 -14.66 7.56 -2.20
N PRO A 38 -15.42 6.60 -1.63
CA PRO A 38 -16.02 6.78 -0.31
C PRO A 38 -14.92 6.85 0.76
N ASP A 39 -14.98 7.81 1.68
CA ASP A 39 -14.02 7.94 2.78
C ASP A 39 -14.17 6.82 3.82
N CYS A 40 -15.40 6.35 4.03
CA CYS A 40 -15.71 5.12 4.75
C CYS A 40 -16.84 4.36 4.04
N SER A 41 -16.49 3.26 3.37
CA SER A 41 -17.46 2.40 2.69
C SER A 41 -18.19 1.48 3.68
N GLN A 42 -19.35 0.97 3.27
CA GLN A 42 -20.03 -0.14 3.95
C GLN A 42 -19.30 -1.49 3.75
N GLY A 43 -18.18 -1.50 3.03
CA GLY A 43 -17.34 -2.65 2.77
C GLY A 43 -16.27 -2.82 3.85
N LEU A 44 -15.01 -2.92 3.41
CA LEU A 44 -13.89 -3.24 4.31
C LEU A 44 -13.67 -2.18 5.40
N ASP A 45 -13.95 -0.90 5.13
CA ASP A 45 -13.74 0.19 6.11
C ASP A 45 -14.68 0.04 7.32
N SER A 46 -15.97 -0.24 7.09
CA SER A 46 -16.91 -0.46 8.20
C SER A 46 -16.60 -1.77 8.94
N LYS A 47 -16.18 -2.82 8.22
CA LYS A 47 -15.94 -4.14 8.81
C LYS A 47 -14.67 -4.22 9.65
N VAL A 48 -13.61 -3.47 9.31
CA VAL A 48 -12.41 -3.41 10.17
C VAL A 48 -12.72 -2.73 11.50
N ILE A 49 -13.59 -1.71 11.49
CA ILE A 49 -14.06 -1.02 12.70
C ILE A 49 -14.91 -1.97 13.55
N GLU A 50 -15.83 -2.71 12.91
CA GLU A 50 -16.66 -3.72 13.58
C GLU A 50 -15.81 -4.86 14.19
N ALA A 51 -14.78 -5.32 13.48
CA ALA A 51 -13.87 -6.35 13.98
C ALA A 51 -13.07 -5.91 15.22
N LEU A 52 -12.94 -4.60 15.45
CA LEU A 52 -12.29 -4.02 16.64
C LEU A 52 -13.31 -3.69 17.75
N ASP A 53 -14.59 -4.01 17.57
CA ASP A 53 -15.70 -3.68 18.48
C ASP A 53 -15.81 -2.17 18.78
N LEU A 54 -15.52 -1.33 17.77
CA LEU A 54 -15.56 0.12 17.90
C LEU A 54 -16.86 0.72 17.32
N ASP A 55 -17.33 1.82 17.93
CA ASP A 55 -18.40 2.62 17.35
C ASP A 55 -17.90 3.40 16.13
N LYS A 56 -18.47 3.12 14.96
CA LYS A 56 -18.05 3.72 13.69
C LYS A 56 -18.14 5.23 13.67
N GLU A 57 -19.21 5.81 14.21
CA GLU A 57 -19.35 7.26 14.21
C GLU A 57 -18.35 7.92 15.15
N ALA A 58 -18.01 7.29 16.28
CA ALA A 58 -16.95 7.74 17.17
C ALA A 58 -15.57 7.69 16.48
N VAL A 59 -15.24 6.62 15.76
CA VAL A 59 -14.00 6.54 14.95
C VAL A 59 -13.93 7.67 13.93
N LEU A 60 -14.98 7.84 13.13
CA LEU A 60 -15.01 8.86 12.09
C LEU A 60 -14.96 10.28 12.66
N THR A 61 -15.66 10.53 13.77
CA THR A 61 -15.62 11.81 14.48
C THR A 61 -14.21 12.10 14.98
N TYR A 62 -13.58 11.14 15.67
CA TYR A 62 -12.22 11.30 16.18
C TYR A 62 -11.22 11.63 15.06
N LEU A 63 -11.24 10.87 13.96
CA LEU A 63 -10.36 11.11 12.82
C LEU A 63 -10.59 12.49 12.18
N ARG A 64 -11.85 12.91 11.99
CA ARG A 64 -12.20 14.17 11.30
C ARG A 64 -11.97 15.41 12.16
N ASP A 65 -12.08 15.28 13.47
CA ASP A 65 -11.94 16.41 14.40
C ASP A 65 -10.50 16.59 14.85
N ASN A 66 -9.74 15.51 14.99
CA ASN A 66 -8.38 15.54 15.53
C ASN A 66 -7.30 15.37 14.46
N MET A 67 -7.62 14.76 13.30
CA MET A 67 -6.67 14.47 12.23
C MET A 67 -5.35 13.88 12.75
N PRO A 68 -5.38 12.80 13.55
CA PRO A 68 -4.18 12.27 14.20
C PRO A 68 -3.22 11.62 13.19
N ASP A 69 -1.92 11.57 13.51
CA ASP A 69 -1.02 10.64 12.84
C ASP A 69 -1.44 9.19 13.12
N TYR A 70 -0.95 8.25 12.30
CA TYR A 70 -1.42 6.86 12.36
C TYR A 70 -1.14 6.17 13.70
N LEU A 71 0.00 6.46 14.34
CA LEU A 71 0.35 5.84 15.63
C LEU A 71 -0.44 6.43 16.81
N THR A 72 -0.79 7.72 16.72
CA THR A 72 -1.73 8.36 17.65
C THR A 72 -3.13 7.75 17.49
N PHE A 73 -3.55 7.48 16.25
CA PHE A 73 -4.81 6.79 15.99
C PHE A 73 -4.84 5.36 16.53
N GLU A 74 -3.78 4.56 16.32
CA GLU A 74 -3.71 3.22 16.92
C GLU A 74 -3.69 3.27 18.46
N GLY A 75 -3.03 4.26 19.05
CA GLY A 75 -3.10 4.51 20.49
C GLY A 75 -4.54 4.76 20.97
N TRP A 76 -5.28 5.61 20.25
CA TRP A 76 -6.69 5.85 20.55
C TRP A 76 -7.56 4.59 20.38
N VAL A 77 -7.30 3.76 19.36
CA VAL A 77 -7.98 2.45 19.20
C VAL A 77 -7.78 1.57 20.43
N ILE A 78 -6.55 1.45 20.93
CA ILE A 78 -6.25 0.68 22.14
C ILE A 78 -7.02 1.22 23.35
N GLU A 79 -7.06 2.55 23.51
CA GLU A 79 -7.80 3.20 24.60
C GLU A 79 -9.31 2.90 24.53
N GLN A 80 -9.90 2.96 23.33
CA GLN A 80 -11.32 2.63 23.14
C GLN A 80 -11.62 1.14 23.36
N SER A 81 -10.67 0.26 23.08
CA SER A 81 -10.77 -1.18 23.38
C SER A 81 -10.46 -1.53 24.84
N GLY A 82 -10.33 -0.55 25.74
CA GLY A 82 -10.10 -0.81 27.18
C GLY A 82 -8.66 -1.23 27.52
N GLY A 83 -7.69 -0.88 26.67
CA GLY A 83 -6.25 -1.09 26.90
C GLY A 83 -5.61 -2.21 26.07
N ALA A 84 -6.39 -3.02 25.37
CA ALA A 84 -5.91 -4.00 24.40
C ALA A 84 -7.01 -4.38 23.40
N ILE A 85 -6.62 -4.71 22.17
CA ILE A 85 -7.52 -5.23 21.14
C ILE A 85 -7.73 -6.75 21.29
N ASP A 86 -8.89 -7.25 20.85
CA ASP A 86 -9.14 -8.69 20.76
C ASP A 86 -8.32 -9.30 19.61
N ARG A 87 -7.30 -10.09 19.97
CA ARG A 87 -6.39 -10.71 19.01
C ARG A 87 -7.04 -11.81 18.19
N GLU A 88 -7.99 -12.56 18.75
CA GLU A 88 -8.68 -13.62 18.01
C GLU A 88 -9.59 -13.00 16.94
N ALA A 89 -10.30 -11.92 17.28
CA ALA A 89 -11.12 -11.17 16.33
C ALA A 89 -10.28 -10.55 15.20
N VAL A 90 -9.12 -9.96 15.53
CA VAL A 90 -8.20 -9.38 14.55
C VAL A 90 -7.59 -10.45 13.63
N ASP A 91 -7.18 -11.60 14.16
CA ASP A 91 -6.66 -12.70 13.35
C ASP A 91 -7.73 -13.25 12.39
N ALA A 92 -8.97 -13.40 12.86
CA ALA A 92 -10.10 -13.79 12.03
C ALA A 92 -10.41 -12.74 10.94
N TRP A 93 -10.36 -11.46 11.28
CA TRP A 93 -10.52 -10.35 10.33
C TRP A 93 -9.44 -10.40 9.24
N ASN A 94 -8.16 -10.45 9.64
CA ASN A 94 -7.02 -10.49 8.74
C ASN A 94 -7.12 -11.69 7.79
N ALA A 95 -7.42 -12.88 8.31
CA ALA A 95 -7.64 -14.08 7.50
C ALA A 95 -8.81 -13.90 6.52
N SER A 96 -9.89 -13.23 6.94
CA SER A 96 -11.05 -12.97 6.07
C SER A 96 -10.69 -12.06 4.89
N VAL A 97 -9.85 -11.03 5.10
CA VAL A 97 -9.41 -10.10 4.05
C VAL A 97 -8.45 -10.79 3.09
N LEU A 98 -7.45 -11.51 3.62
CA LEU A 98 -6.42 -12.18 2.83
C LEU A 98 -7.01 -13.27 1.91
N ASN A 99 -8.02 -14.00 2.38
CA ASN A 99 -8.64 -15.10 1.63
C ASN A 99 -9.86 -14.66 0.81
N ARG A 100 -10.22 -13.37 0.84
CA ARG A 100 -11.43 -12.87 0.20
C ARG A 100 -11.35 -12.99 -1.32
N GLN A 101 -12.40 -13.58 -1.90
CA GLN A 101 -12.63 -13.60 -3.35
C GLN A 101 -13.76 -12.63 -3.71
N HIS A 102 -13.69 -11.99 -4.87
CA HIS A 102 -14.83 -11.25 -5.40
C HIS A 102 -15.89 -12.21 -5.98
N ALA A 103 -17.15 -11.80 -5.93
CA ALA A 103 -18.22 -12.52 -6.61
C ALA A 103 -18.07 -12.37 -8.15
N PRO A 104 -18.57 -13.32 -8.97
CA PRO A 104 -18.38 -13.30 -10.42
C PRO A 104 -18.73 -11.97 -11.10
N HIS A 105 -19.88 -11.37 -10.76
CA HIS A 105 -20.28 -10.07 -11.33
C HIS A 105 -19.33 -8.92 -10.94
N LYS A 106 -18.72 -8.97 -9.74
CA LYS A 106 -17.71 -8.00 -9.32
C LYS A 106 -16.37 -8.23 -9.99
N ILE A 107 -16.01 -9.48 -10.29
CA ILE A 107 -14.82 -9.79 -11.08
C ILE A 107 -14.97 -9.19 -12.48
N GLU A 108 -16.10 -9.41 -13.15
CA GLU A 108 -16.36 -8.84 -14.49
C GLU A 108 -16.28 -7.31 -14.51
N GLU A 109 -16.93 -6.64 -13.55
CA GLU A 109 -16.86 -5.18 -13.37
C GLU A 109 -15.40 -4.72 -13.16
N THR A 110 -14.68 -5.35 -12.23
CA THR A 110 -13.32 -4.94 -11.88
C THR A 110 -12.32 -5.22 -13.01
N TYR A 111 -12.48 -6.33 -13.74
CA TYR A 111 -11.66 -6.63 -14.92
C TYR A 111 -11.81 -5.56 -15.99
N LYS A 112 -13.05 -5.10 -16.25
CA LYS A 112 -13.32 -4.03 -17.20
C LYS A 112 -12.64 -2.73 -16.77
N ASP A 113 -12.68 -2.39 -15.49
CA ASP A 113 -12.04 -1.18 -14.95
C ASP A 113 -10.51 -1.26 -15.02
N ILE A 114 -9.95 -2.46 -14.81
CA ILE A 114 -8.51 -2.72 -14.91
C ILE A 114 -8.03 -2.79 -16.38
N GLY A 115 -8.91 -3.16 -17.31
CA GLY A 115 -8.56 -3.45 -18.70
C GLY A 115 -8.06 -4.89 -18.91
N TRP A 116 -8.46 -5.84 -18.07
CA TRP A 116 -8.14 -7.26 -18.23
C TRP A 116 -9.16 -7.99 -19.10
N ASP A 117 -8.65 -8.83 -20.01
CA ASP A 117 -9.46 -9.79 -20.75
C ASP A 117 -9.76 -11.02 -19.87
N PRO A 118 -11.03 -11.37 -19.62
CA PRO A 118 -11.38 -12.56 -18.86
C PRO A 118 -10.92 -13.88 -19.50
N THR A 119 -10.51 -13.91 -20.78
CA THR A 119 -9.90 -15.11 -21.38
C THR A 119 -8.45 -15.31 -20.99
N ASP A 120 -7.78 -14.26 -20.51
CA ASP A 120 -6.33 -14.24 -20.31
C ASP A 120 -5.94 -14.16 -18.82
N VAL A 121 -6.91 -13.92 -17.92
CA VAL A 121 -6.66 -13.69 -16.50
C VAL A 121 -7.65 -14.45 -15.60
N ASP A 122 -7.11 -15.22 -14.64
CA ASP A 122 -7.84 -15.97 -13.60
C ASP A 122 -7.53 -15.42 -12.18
N VAL A 123 -7.60 -14.11 -12.00
CA VAL A 123 -7.43 -13.49 -10.69
C VAL A 123 -8.79 -13.25 -10.06
N THR A 124 -9.10 -14.01 -9.01
CA THR A 124 -10.36 -13.87 -8.26
C THR A 124 -10.18 -13.19 -6.90
N SER A 125 -8.94 -13.05 -6.44
CA SER A 125 -8.60 -12.43 -5.15
C SER A 125 -9.06 -10.99 -5.11
N ALA A 126 -9.97 -10.69 -4.18
CA ALA A 126 -10.46 -9.33 -4.01
C ALA A 126 -9.37 -8.35 -3.59
N LEU A 127 -8.34 -8.84 -2.90
CA LEU A 127 -7.18 -8.04 -2.52
C LEU A 127 -6.41 -7.55 -3.75
N VAL A 128 -6.02 -8.48 -4.64
CA VAL A 128 -5.27 -8.16 -5.86
C VAL A 128 -6.09 -7.31 -6.81
N LEU A 129 -7.37 -7.63 -6.95
CA LEU A 129 -8.29 -6.89 -7.81
C LEU A 129 -8.47 -5.45 -7.35
N ASN A 130 -8.75 -5.23 -6.05
CA ASN A 130 -8.92 -3.88 -5.51
C ASN A 130 -7.63 -3.05 -5.66
N ALA A 131 -6.46 -3.63 -5.34
CA ALA A 131 -5.19 -2.92 -5.43
C ALA A 131 -4.85 -2.57 -6.89
N THR A 132 -5.05 -3.50 -7.83
CA THR A 132 -4.78 -3.26 -9.24
C THR A 132 -5.72 -2.21 -9.83
N GLN A 133 -7.01 -2.25 -9.45
CA GLN A 133 -7.98 -1.22 -9.85
C GLN A 133 -7.56 0.16 -9.34
N ASP A 134 -7.13 0.28 -8.08
CA ASP A 134 -6.61 1.54 -7.54
C ASP A 134 -5.38 2.02 -8.32
N TRP A 135 -4.46 1.14 -8.69
CA TRP A 135 -3.27 1.53 -9.47
C TRP A 135 -3.61 2.00 -10.87
N GLN A 136 -4.62 1.40 -11.51
CA GLN A 136 -5.14 1.82 -12.81
C GLN A 136 -5.83 3.18 -12.71
N LEU A 137 -6.70 3.37 -11.71
CA LEU A 137 -7.32 4.67 -11.45
C LEU A 137 -6.27 5.74 -11.17
N PHE A 138 -5.27 5.45 -10.32
CA PHE A 138 -4.15 6.36 -10.07
C PHE A 138 -3.41 6.73 -11.36
N HIS A 139 -3.09 5.75 -12.22
CA HIS A 139 -2.38 6.03 -13.47
C HIS A 139 -3.20 6.94 -14.38
N GLN A 140 -4.51 6.72 -14.46
CA GLN A 140 -5.44 7.48 -15.30
C GLN A 140 -5.69 8.90 -14.78
N THR A 141 -5.85 9.08 -13.47
CA THR A 141 -6.32 10.35 -12.87
C THR A 141 -5.22 11.15 -12.19
N ASP A 142 -4.31 10.46 -11.51
CA ASP A 142 -3.43 11.08 -10.52
C ASP A 142 -1.99 11.24 -11.01
N LEU A 143 -1.50 10.39 -11.94
CA LEU A 143 -0.11 10.43 -12.41
C LEU A 143 0.35 11.81 -12.91
N SER A 144 -0.59 12.62 -13.44
CA SER A 144 -0.33 13.98 -13.91
C SER A 144 -1.17 15.04 -13.18
N ALA A 145 -1.73 14.70 -12.02
CA ALA A 145 -2.49 15.63 -11.19
C ALA A 145 -1.60 16.71 -10.53
N ASP A 146 -2.24 17.71 -9.95
CA ASP A 146 -1.55 18.73 -9.16
C ASP A 146 -1.22 18.18 -7.75
N TYR A 147 0.08 18.15 -7.44
CA TYR A 147 0.61 17.70 -6.14
C TYR A 147 1.04 18.87 -5.25
N SER A 148 0.67 20.11 -5.58
CA SER A 148 1.03 21.31 -4.81
C SER A 148 0.62 21.22 -3.34
N ARG A 149 -0.56 20.64 -3.05
CA ARG A 149 -1.08 20.37 -1.70
C ARG A 149 -0.28 19.32 -0.91
N LEU A 150 0.64 18.61 -1.57
CA LEU A 150 1.58 17.66 -0.94
C LEU A 150 3.04 18.13 -1.09
N GLY A 151 3.26 19.41 -1.41
CA GLY A 151 4.60 19.97 -1.58
C GLY A 151 5.29 19.56 -2.89
N ASN A 152 4.53 19.17 -3.92
CA ASN A 152 5.02 18.63 -5.19
C ASN A 152 5.91 17.39 -5.03
N GLN A 153 5.66 16.61 -3.98
CA GLN A 153 6.36 15.38 -3.69
C GLN A 153 5.38 14.33 -3.15
N VAL A 154 5.65 13.06 -3.37
CA VAL A 154 4.83 11.95 -2.90
C VAL A 154 5.66 10.87 -2.23
N VAL A 155 5.19 10.43 -1.08
CA VAL A 155 5.65 9.21 -0.42
C VAL A 155 5.00 8.01 -1.12
N PRO A 156 5.76 6.95 -1.46
CA PRO A 156 5.19 5.74 -2.05
C PRO A 156 4.37 4.98 -1.02
N LEU A 157 3.04 5.13 -1.08
CA LEU A 157 2.11 4.46 -0.15
C LEU A 157 1.70 3.04 -0.59
N ILE A 158 2.14 2.59 -1.77
CA ILE A 158 2.04 1.18 -2.17
C ILE A 158 3.02 0.38 -1.32
N SER A 159 2.53 -0.59 -0.57
CA SER A 159 3.32 -1.39 0.36
C SER A 159 4.38 -2.23 -0.37
N ASN A 160 5.49 -2.54 0.32
CA ASN A 160 6.46 -3.52 -0.15
C ASN A 160 5.92 -4.97 -0.16
N LEU A 161 4.77 -5.21 0.49
CA LEU A 161 4.05 -6.49 0.46
C LEU A 161 2.97 -6.56 -0.61
N ASP A 162 2.66 -5.43 -1.29
CA ASP A 162 1.67 -5.45 -2.36
C ASP A 162 2.22 -6.17 -3.60
N TYR A 163 1.34 -6.92 -4.27
CA TYR A 163 1.61 -7.67 -5.49
C TYR A 163 0.41 -7.62 -6.44
N GLY A 164 0.69 -7.65 -7.74
CA GLY A 164 -0.31 -7.79 -8.80
C GLY A 164 -0.56 -9.24 -9.21
N ARG A 165 -1.00 -9.46 -10.45
CA ARG A 165 -1.33 -10.81 -10.93
C ARG A 165 -0.12 -11.74 -11.02
N LEU A 166 1.09 -11.19 -11.12
CA LEU A 166 2.33 -11.97 -11.11
C LEU A 166 2.68 -12.51 -9.72
N GLY A 167 2.00 -12.05 -8.67
CA GLY A 167 2.22 -12.53 -7.31
C GLY A 167 3.54 -12.08 -6.68
N VAL A 168 4.31 -11.17 -7.31
CA VAL A 168 5.62 -10.74 -6.80
C VAL A 168 5.49 -9.47 -5.99
N SER A 169 5.70 -9.58 -4.68
CA SER A 169 5.69 -8.42 -3.78
C SER A 169 6.79 -7.43 -4.16
N GLN A 170 6.63 -6.16 -3.82
CA GLN A 170 7.53 -5.03 -4.15
C GLN A 170 7.45 -4.54 -5.61
N ILE A 171 7.07 -5.36 -6.60
CA ILE A 171 7.00 -4.94 -8.01
C ILE A 171 6.07 -3.73 -8.23
N PRO A 172 4.84 -3.67 -7.67
CA PRO A 172 4.00 -2.48 -7.75
C PRO A 172 4.65 -1.21 -7.19
N ARG A 173 5.32 -1.34 -6.03
CA ARG A 173 6.02 -0.21 -5.40
C ARG A 173 7.21 0.26 -6.24
N THR A 174 7.98 -0.66 -6.83
CA THR A 174 9.09 -0.35 -7.74
C THR A 174 8.60 0.42 -8.97
N TRP A 175 7.52 -0.05 -9.61
CA TRP A 175 6.88 0.62 -10.74
C TRP A 175 6.50 2.06 -10.40
N TYR A 176 5.76 2.23 -9.30
CA TYR A 176 5.29 3.54 -8.85
C TYR A 176 6.43 4.49 -8.55
N LYS A 177 7.47 4.04 -7.85
CA LYS A 177 8.63 4.89 -7.52
C LYS A 177 9.35 5.39 -8.77
N ILE A 178 9.58 4.53 -9.76
CA ILE A 178 10.25 4.93 -11.00
C ILE A 178 9.37 5.91 -11.79
N LEU A 179 8.05 5.66 -11.86
CA LEU A 179 7.10 6.60 -12.47
C LEU A 179 7.15 7.98 -11.80
N MET A 180 6.99 8.03 -10.47
CA MET A 180 6.96 9.32 -9.75
C MET A 180 8.31 10.03 -9.81
N ARG A 181 9.44 9.30 -9.85
CA ARG A 181 10.74 9.91 -10.09
C ARG A 181 10.84 10.53 -11.49
N SER A 182 10.30 9.89 -12.52
CA SER A 182 10.27 10.43 -13.89
C SER A 182 9.51 11.75 -14.00
N LYS A 183 8.53 11.96 -13.10
CA LYS A 183 7.74 13.19 -12.98
C LYS A 183 8.37 14.25 -12.06
N ASN A 184 9.52 13.96 -11.45
CA ASN A 184 10.12 14.75 -10.36
C ASN A 184 9.23 14.89 -9.12
N LEU A 185 8.33 13.93 -8.90
CA LEU A 185 7.38 13.92 -7.79
C LEU A 185 7.77 12.93 -6.69
N LEU A 186 8.69 11.99 -6.90
CA LEU A 186 9.07 11.06 -5.82
C LEU A 186 9.75 11.81 -4.67
N HIS A 187 9.29 11.56 -3.44
CA HIS A 187 9.86 12.17 -2.23
C HIS A 187 11.39 11.93 -2.14
N PRO A 188 12.20 12.93 -1.75
CA PRO A 188 13.67 12.88 -1.81
C PRO A 188 14.30 11.72 -1.05
N ASP A 189 13.71 11.34 0.09
CA ASP A 189 14.22 10.24 0.93
C ASP A 189 13.95 8.86 0.33
N TYR A 190 13.21 8.79 -0.78
CA TYR A 190 12.92 7.55 -1.48
C TYR A 190 13.73 7.47 -2.79
N PRO A 191 14.77 6.64 -2.86
CA PRO A 191 15.43 6.33 -4.13
C PRO A 191 14.48 5.49 -5.00
N ASP A 192 14.39 5.77 -6.31
CA ASP A 192 13.56 4.99 -7.22
C ASP A 192 14.17 3.63 -7.57
N MET A 193 15.49 3.58 -7.73
CA MET A 193 16.25 2.36 -7.91
C MET A 193 17.59 2.46 -7.16
N THR A 194 17.82 1.53 -6.22
CA THR A 194 19.09 1.43 -5.48
C THR A 194 19.98 0.34 -6.10
N LYS A 195 21.25 0.26 -5.66
CA LYS A 195 22.16 -0.80 -6.12
C LYS A 195 21.83 -2.18 -5.55
N SER A 196 21.31 -2.25 -4.33
CA SER A 196 21.15 -3.51 -3.59
C SER A 196 19.93 -3.57 -2.67
N GLY A 197 19.00 -2.62 -2.79
CA GLY A 197 17.76 -2.59 -2.00
C GLY A 197 16.72 -3.59 -2.53
N LEU A 198 15.47 -3.42 -2.10
CA LEU A 198 14.39 -4.33 -2.47
C LEU A 198 14.01 -4.22 -3.96
N ASP A 199 14.07 -3.03 -4.55
CA ASP A 199 13.66 -2.80 -5.94
C ASP A 199 14.45 -3.64 -6.97
N PRO A 200 15.81 -3.63 -7.00
CA PRO A 200 16.56 -4.46 -7.94
C PRO A 200 16.40 -5.95 -7.65
N ARG A 201 16.30 -6.35 -6.37
CA ARG A 201 16.12 -7.75 -5.98
C ARG A 201 14.77 -8.31 -6.40
N ALA A 202 13.71 -7.51 -6.34
CA ALA A 202 12.39 -7.90 -6.84
C ALA A 202 12.43 -8.09 -8.36
N LEU A 203 13.15 -7.24 -9.09
CA LEU A 203 13.35 -7.39 -10.53
C LEU A 203 14.18 -8.65 -10.88
N ASP A 204 15.19 -8.98 -10.07
CA ASP A 204 15.98 -10.22 -10.22
C ASP A 204 15.10 -11.48 -10.08
N VAL A 205 14.13 -11.47 -9.15
CA VAL A 205 13.16 -12.58 -8.97
C VAL A 205 12.35 -12.83 -10.24
N VAL A 206 12.06 -11.78 -11.01
CA VAL A 206 11.38 -11.85 -12.30
C VAL A 206 12.34 -11.72 -13.48
N GLY A 207 13.63 -12.02 -13.33
CA GLY A 207 14.57 -12.07 -14.44
C GLY A 207 14.78 -10.76 -15.22
N VAL A 208 14.34 -9.61 -14.68
CA VAL A 208 14.42 -8.31 -15.34
C VAL A 208 15.63 -7.53 -14.84
N LYS A 209 16.42 -6.97 -15.75
CA LYS A 209 17.55 -6.08 -15.38
C LYS A 209 17.03 -4.74 -14.85
N PRO A 210 17.55 -4.21 -13.73
CA PRO A 210 17.13 -2.91 -13.18
C PRO A 210 17.17 -1.76 -14.18
N ASP A 211 18.26 -1.62 -14.95
CA ASP A 211 18.39 -0.54 -15.93
C ASP A 211 17.35 -0.65 -17.08
N ALA A 212 16.95 -1.87 -17.44
CA ALA A 212 15.93 -2.09 -18.47
C ALA A 212 14.54 -1.68 -17.97
N ALA A 213 14.17 -2.07 -16.74
CA ALA A 213 12.91 -1.64 -16.12
C ALA A 213 12.85 -0.12 -15.96
N VAL A 214 13.94 0.49 -15.46
CA VAL A 214 14.04 1.95 -15.30
C VAL A 214 13.91 2.66 -16.64
N ALA A 215 14.59 2.18 -17.69
CA ALA A 215 14.51 2.76 -19.02
C ALA A 215 13.07 2.68 -19.57
N TYR A 216 12.46 1.49 -19.52
CA TYR A 216 11.12 1.24 -20.03
C TYR A 216 10.06 2.10 -19.33
N ILE A 217 10.05 2.12 -17.98
CA ILE A 217 9.07 2.90 -17.23
C ILE A 217 9.22 4.40 -17.49
N ARG A 218 10.46 4.91 -17.61
CA ARG A 218 10.70 6.33 -17.89
C ARG A 218 10.34 6.74 -19.31
N SER A 219 10.53 5.86 -20.30
CA SER A 219 10.21 6.17 -21.70
C SER A 219 8.73 6.01 -21.99
N GLU A 220 8.13 4.89 -21.58
CA GLU A 220 6.75 4.55 -21.94
C GLU A 220 5.72 5.02 -20.92
N GLN A 221 6.11 5.24 -19.66
CA GLN A 221 5.21 5.54 -18.54
C GLN A 221 3.97 4.60 -18.50
N PRO A 222 4.19 3.27 -18.54
CA PRO A 222 3.11 2.31 -18.67
C PRO A 222 2.23 2.32 -17.42
N ASP A 223 0.95 1.99 -17.60
CA ASP A 223 0.13 1.56 -16.48
C ASP A 223 0.67 0.25 -15.88
N TYR A 224 0.20 -0.13 -14.69
CA TYR A 224 0.76 -1.29 -14.00
C TYR A 224 0.50 -2.62 -14.72
N VAL A 225 -0.64 -2.77 -15.39
CA VAL A 225 -0.98 -3.99 -16.15
C VAL A 225 -0.09 -4.14 -17.36
N THR A 226 0.15 -3.04 -18.08
CA THR A 226 1.10 -2.97 -19.20
C THR A 226 2.51 -3.31 -18.72
N PHE A 227 2.92 -2.81 -17.55
CA PHE A 227 4.22 -3.16 -16.97
C PHE A 227 4.34 -4.64 -16.59
N GLU A 228 3.32 -5.26 -15.99
CA GLU A 228 3.32 -6.70 -15.70
C GLU A 228 3.35 -7.55 -16.98
N ALA A 229 2.64 -7.14 -18.03
CA ALA A 229 2.72 -7.80 -19.33
C ALA A 229 4.15 -7.73 -19.90
N TRP A 230 4.79 -6.56 -19.85
CA TRP A 230 6.17 -6.39 -20.28
C TRP A 230 7.15 -7.28 -19.48
N ILE A 231 6.98 -7.41 -18.16
CA ILE A 231 7.78 -8.34 -17.33
C ILE A 231 7.64 -9.78 -17.83
N LEU A 232 6.41 -10.24 -18.08
CA LEU A 232 6.17 -11.60 -18.60
C LEU A 232 6.86 -11.81 -19.95
N GLU A 233 6.77 -10.83 -20.85
CA GLU A 233 7.45 -10.88 -22.16
C GLU A 233 8.97 -11.02 -22.02
N GLN A 234 9.59 -10.34 -21.04
CA GLN A 234 11.03 -10.47 -20.78
C GLN A 234 11.44 -11.89 -20.34
N ASN A 235 10.49 -12.69 -19.84
CA ASN A 235 10.73 -14.04 -19.31
C ASN A 235 10.09 -15.15 -20.16
N GLY A 236 9.68 -14.85 -21.40
CA GLY A 236 9.06 -15.85 -22.28
C GLY A 236 7.68 -16.33 -21.80
N GLY A 237 7.00 -15.55 -20.96
CA GLY A 237 5.64 -15.81 -20.50
C GLY A 237 5.52 -16.67 -19.24
N ASP A 238 6.62 -17.04 -18.59
CA ASP A 238 6.60 -17.85 -17.36
C ASP A 238 7.56 -17.30 -16.30
N LEU A 239 7.24 -17.51 -15.02
CA LEU A 239 8.04 -17.07 -13.87
C LEU A 239 8.17 -18.19 -12.85
N ASP A 240 9.34 -18.28 -12.22
CA ASP A 240 9.61 -19.29 -11.18
C ASP A 240 8.78 -19.02 -9.91
N GLN A 241 7.68 -19.77 -9.78
CA GLN A 241 6.77 -19.67 -8.63
C GLN A 241 7.45 -20.04 -7.30
N GLY A 242 8.48 -20.88 -7.32
CA GLY A 242 9.26 -21.22 -6.14
C GLY A 242 10.11 -20.06 -5.65
N GLU A 243 10.76 -19.34 -6.55
CA GLU A 243 11.51 -18.12 -6.22
C GLU A 243 10.60 -16.97 -5.77
N ILE A 244 9.44 -16.80 -6.42
CA ILE A 244 8.42 -15.83 -6.01
C ILE A 244 7.94 -16.11 -4.57
N SER A 245 7.65 -17.37 -4.26
CA SER A 245 7.22 -17.78 -2.91
C SER A 245 8.29 -17.46 -1.86
N LYS A 246 9.55 -17.85 -2.11
CA LYS A 246 10.68 -17.53 -1.22
C LYS A 246 10.86 -16.03 -1.02
N TRP A 247 10.72 -15.24 -2.08
CA TRP A 247 10.83 -13.78 -2.03
C TRP A 247 9.73 -13.15 -1.15
N ASN A 248 8.49 -13.57 -1.36
CA ASN A 248 7.35 -13.07 -0.60
C ASN A 248 7.48 -13.46 0.89
N ASP A 249 7.88 -14.69 1.20
CA ASP A 249 8.13 -15.14 2.57
C ASP A 249 9.28 -14.37 3.23
N PHE A 250 10.36 -14.11 2.49
CA PHE A 250 11.44 -13.25 2.94
C PHE A 250 10.91 -11.86 3.32
N LEU A 251 10.12 -11.20 2.47
CA LEU A 251 9.61 -9.87 2.75
C LEU A 251 8.68 -9.81 3.97
N LYS A 252 7.82 -10.81 4.14
CA LYS A 252 6.88 -10.91 5.26
C LYS A 252 7.59 -11.11 6.60
N THR A 253 8.66 -11.90 6.61
CA THR A 253 9.36 -12.32 7.84
C THR A 253 10.61 -11.51 8.14
N ARG A 254 10.99 -10.59 7.25
CA ARG A 254 12.21 -9.79 7.37
C ARG A 254 12.18 -8.91 8.61
N ILE A 255 13.27 -8.96 9.37
CA ILE A 255 13.60 -8.03 10.45
C ILE A 255 14.68 -7.07 9.95
N HIS A 256 14.54 -5.78 10.26
CA HIS A 256 15.59 -4.80 9.93
C HIS A 256 16.78 -4.97 10.88
N ASN A 257 17.98 -4.55 10.46
CA ASN A 257 19.11 -4.48 11.40
C ASN A 257 18.88 -3.37 12.45
N ASP A 258 19.58 -3.45 13.58
CA ASP A 258 19.37 -2.56 14.73
C ASP A 258 19.53 -1.07 14.39
N ASP A 259 20.50 -0.75 13.53
CA ASP A 259 20.74 0.61 13.07
C ASP A 259 19.51 1.17 12.32
N LYS A 260 18.97 0.41 11.36
CA LYS A 260 17.80 0.86 10.59
C LYS A 260 16.54 0.89 11.43
N GLN A 261 16.38 -0.06 12.36
CA GLN A 261 15.26 -0.01 13.30
C GLN A 261 15.32 1.27 14.17
N THR A 262 16.51 1.62 14.66
CA THR A 262 16.71 2.81 15.50
C THR A 262 16.47 4.10 14.73
N GLU A 263 16.96 4.18 13.49
CA GLU A 263 16.71 5.28 12.56
C GLU A 263 15.21 5.52 12.37
N ILE A 264 14.46 4.48 12.02
CA ILE A 264 13.01 4.58 11.78
C ILE A 264 12.27 4.96 13.07
N ARG A 265 12.56 4.30 14.20
CA ARG A 265 11.91 4.64 15.47
C ARG A 265 12.15 6.09 15.90
N SER A 266 13.34 6.64 15.63
CA SER A 266 13.62 8.04 15.91
C SER A 266 12.84 8.98 14.98
N ALA A 267 12.73 8.66 13.69
CA ALA A 267 11.89 9.42 12.76
C ALA A 267 10.41 9.44 13.20
N LEU A 268 9.94 8.36 13.82
CA LEU A 268 8.58 8.22 14.35
C LEU A 268 8.38 8.86 15.74
N GLY A 269 9.44 9.32 16.42
CA GLY A 269 9.38 9.77 17.82
C GLY A 269 8.99 8.65 18.79
N ARG A 270 9.38 7.40 18.48
CA ARG A 270 9.06 6.16 19.20
C ARG A 270 10.32 5.41 19.60
N GLU A 271 11.35 6.11 20.07
CA GLU A 271 12.63 5.50 20.44
C GLU A 271 12.49 4.43 21.54
N SER A 272 11.45 4.52 22.37
CA SER A 272 11.11 3.54 23.42
C SER A 272 10.52 2.23 22.91
N ASP A 273 10.00 2.19 21.68
CA ASP A 273 9.17 1.09 21.18
C ASP A 273 10.05 0.00 20.55
N THR A 274 10.95 -0.57 21.38
CA THR A 274 12.02 -1.47 20.93
C THR A 274 11.52 -2.81 20.37
N ASP A 275 10.26 -3.17 20.65
CA ASP A 275 9.66 -4.42 20.19
C ASP A 275 9.23 -4.37 18.70
N MET A 276 9.17 -3.17 18.12
CA MET A 276 8.84 -2.96 16.71
C MET A 276 10.05 -3.28 15.82
N THR A 277 10.22 -4.56 15.51
CA THR A 277 11.39 -5.09 14.78
C THR A 277 11.07 -5.52 13.34
N SER A 278 9.79 -5.83 13.06
CA SER A 278 9.31 -6.23 11.73
C SER A 278 9.61 -5.16 10.70
N ALA A 279 10.34 -5.53 9.65
CA ALA A 279 10.69 -4.59 8.61
C ALA A 279 9.47 -4.14 7.80
N ALA A 280 8.42 -4.95 7.69
CA ALA A 280 7.17 -4.56 7.02
C ALA A 280 6.47 -3.45 7.82
N ILE A 281 6.25 -3.68 9.12
CA ILE A 281 5.60 -2.70 10.01
C ILE A 281 6.39 -1.39 10.04
N LEU A 282 7.72 -1.47 10.20
CA LEU A 282 8.59 -0.29 10.23
C LEU A 282 8.50 0.54 8.93
N ASN A 283 8.61 -0.10 7.75
CA ASN A 283 8.55 0.64 6.48
C ASN A 283 7.16 1.27 6.26
N MET A 284 6.09 0.51 6.47
CA MET A 284 4.72 1.02 6.29
C MET A 284 4.43 2.18 7.23
N THR A 285 4.81 2.06 8.50
CA THR A 285 4.59 3.09 9.51
C THR A 285 5.39 4.36 9.19
N GLU A 286 6.64 4.22 8.73
CA GLU A 286 7.47 5.33 8.25
C GLU A 286 6.83 6.02 7.03
N ASP A 287 6.32 5.25 6.07
CA ASP A 287 5.60 5.79 4.91
C ASP A 287 4.35 6.57 5.35
N PHE A 288 3.55 6.03 6.28
CA PHE A 288 2.37 6.72 6.81
C PHE A 288 2.75 8.01 7.54
N HIS A 289 3.85 7.99 8.30
CA HIS A 289 4.35 9.17 8.99
C HIS A 289 4.73 10.27 7.99
N TYR A 290 5.57 9.97 6.99
CA TYR A 290 5.95 10.98 6.00
C TYR A 290 4.76 11.48 5.20
N ALA A 291 3.84 10.60 4.78
CA ALA A 291 2.64 11.02 4.05
C ALA A 291 1.73 11.93 4.90
N TYR A 292 1.58 11.60 6.19
CA TYR A 292 0.86 12.45 7.14
C TYR A 292 1.53 13.81 7.31
N ARG A 293 2.85 13.85 7.49
CA ARG A 293 3.62 15.11 7.57
C ARG A 293 3.42 15.95 6.32
N GLN A 294 3.52 15.36 5.13
CA GLN A 294 3.24 16.05 3.87
C GLN A 294 1.82 16.62 3.80
N LEU A 295 0.82 15.84 4.25
CA LEU A 295 -0.58 16.27 4.25
C LEU A 295 -0.82 17.44 5.20
N MET A 296 -0.22 17.41 6.39
CA MET A 296 -0.48 18.39 7.45
C MET A 296 0.38 19.65 7.35
N ASP A 297 1.63 19.54 6.91
CA ASP A 297 2.54 20.68 6.77
C ASP A 297 2.13 21.61 5.60
N ASN A 298 1.31 21.11 4.68
CA ASN A 298 0.78 21.86 3.51
C ASN A 298 -0.74 22.08 3.56
N ALA A 299 -1.39 21.80 4.70
CA ALA A 299 -2.84 21.89 4.89
C ALA A 299 -3.37 23.33 4.88
#